data_AF-A0A9C9THP5-F1
#
_entry.id   AF-A0A9C9THP5-F1
#
_cell.length_a   1.000
_cell.length_b   1.000
_cell.length_c   1.000
_cell.angle_alpha   90.00
_cell.angle_beta   90.00
_cell.angle_gamma   90.00
#
_symmetry.space_group_name_H-M   'P 1'
#
loop_
_entity.id
_entity.type
_entity.pdbx_description
1 polymer ?
#
loop_
_entity_poly.entity_id
_entity_poly.type
_entity_poly.pdbx_seq_one_letter_code
_entity_poly.pdbx_strand_id
1 'polypeptide(L)'
;MSPQRRLVQTGIILLLCAIVAVGWGLAAFERAVAARITAFEVPRTGVEVVDRNGGLLRAFASDDGRWRLEAGADDVDPRYLAMLLAWEDKRFADHGGVDPRAFLRAAWETLLHRHIVSGGSTLTMQVARMLGGLPTGSLAAKGEQVLVAVALERTLSKAEILSLYL
;
A
#
# COMPACT_ATOMS: atom_id res chain seq x y z
N MET A 1 2.44 26.35 -46.41
CA MET A 1 3.02 26.22 -45.05
C MET A 1 4.38 25.58 -45.16
N SER A 2 5.43 26.16 -44.55
CA SER A 2 6.77 25.56 -44.59
C SER A 2 6.82 24.24 -43.80
N PRO A 3 7.65 23.26 -44.22
CA PRO A 3 7.79 21.97 -43.53
C PRO A 3 8.16 22.13 -42.04
N GLN A 4 8.94 23.16 -41.70
CA GLN A 4 9.27 23.51 -40.31
C GLN A 4 8.03 23.88 -39.48
N ARG A 5 7.06 24.64 -40.03
CA ARG A 5 5.82 24.98 -39.31
C ARG A 5 4.95 23.76 -39.05
N ARG A 6 4.91 22.78 -39.96
CA ARG A 6 4.18 21.52 -39.76
C ARG A 6 4.79 20.67 -38.66
N LEU A 7 6.13 20.54 -38.61
CA LEU A 7 6.84 19.81 -37.55
C LEU A 7 6.58 20.39 -36.16
N VAL A 8 6.66 21.72 -36.01
CA VAL A 8 6.39 22.40 -34.73
C VAL A 8 4.93 22.21 -34.30
N GLN A 9 3.98 22.33 -35.22
CA GLN A 9 2.56 22.11 -34.92
C GLN A 9 2.27 20.67 -34.47
N THR A 10 2.83 19.67 -35.16
CA THR A 10 2.69 18.27 -34.75
C THR A 10 3.29 18.04 -33.36
N GLY A 11 4.46 18.61 -33.06
CA GLY A 11 5.08 18.52 -31.74
C GLY A 11 4.21 19.10 -30.62
N ILE A 12 3.61 20.28 -30.85
CA ILE A 12 2.68 20.91 -29.89
C ILE A 12 1.43 20.04 -29.68
N ILE A 13 0.85 19.52 -30.77
CA ILE A 13 -0.34 18.65 -30.67
C ILE A 13 -0.01 17.39 -29.86
N LEU A 14 1.12 16.73 -30.14
CA LEU A 14 1.55 15.54 -29.39
C LEU A 14 1.77 15.84 -27.90
N LEU A 15 2.41 16.98 -27.58
CA LEU A 15 2.60 17.41 -26.21
C LEU A 15 1.26 17.66 -25.50
N LEU A 16 0.33 18.36 -26.14
CA LEU A 16 -1.00 18.61 -25.61
C LEU A 16 -1.77 17.30 -25.40
N CYS A 17 -1.71 16.37 -26.36
CA CYS A 17 -2.30 15.04 -26.21
C CYS A 17 -1.69 14.27 -25.04
N ALA A 18 -0.37 14.33 -24.84
CA ALA A 18 0.30 13.70 -23.71
C ALA A 18 -0.13 14.30 -22.37
N ILE A 19 -0.21 15.63 -22.26
CA ILE A 19 -0.69 16.32 -21.05
C ILE A 19 -2.13 15.92 -20.75
N VAL A 20 -3.01 15.93 -21.75
CA VAL A 20 -4.40 15.50 -21.61
C VAL A 20 -4.46 14.04 -21.15
N ALA A 21 -3.72 13.14 -21.80
CA ALA A 21 -3.69 11.72 -21.42
C ALA A 21 -3.21 11.50 -19.98
N VAL A 22 -2.17 12.21 -19.54
CA VAL A 22 -1.70 12.18 -18.15
C VAL A 22 -2.77 12.71 -17.19
N GLY A 23 -3.43 13.82 -17.53
CA GLY A 23 -4.51 14.39 -16.73
C GLY A 23 -5.69 13.42 -16.57
N TRP A 24 -6.11 12.77 -17.66
CA TRP A 24 -7.13 11.72 -17.62
C TRP A 24 -6.70 10.52 -16.78
N GLY A 25 -5.44 10.11 -16.90
CA GLY A 25 -4.86 9.01 -16.11
C GLY A 25 -4.86 9.32 -14.61
N LEU A 26 -4.39 10.50 -14.21
CA LEU A 26 -4.43 10.95 -12.81
C LEU A 26 -5.86 11.03 -12.29
N ALA A 27 -6.79 11.59 -13.06
CA ALA A 27 -8.20 11.66 -12.66
C ALA A 27 -8.84 10.26 -12.51
N ALA A 28 -8.47 9.30 -13.38
CA ALA A 28 -8.91 7.92 -13.26
C ALA A 28 -8.32 7.24 -12.01
N PHE A 29 -7.04 7.46 -11.72
CA PHE A 29 -6.38 6.96 -10.51
C PHE A 29 -7.05 7.51 -9.25
N GLU A 30 -7.28 8.82 -9.18
CA GLU A 30 -7.95 9.46 -8.05
C GLU A 30 -9.36 8.92 -7.83
N ARG A 31 -10.15 8.72 -8.90
CA ARG A 31 -11.47 8.08 -8.80
C ARG A 31 -11.37 6.64 -8.29
N ALA A 32 -10.38 5.88 -8.74
CA ALA A 32 -10.17 4.51 -8.28
C ALA A 32 -9.80 4.47 -6.79
N VAL A 33 -8.89 5.34 -6.34
CA VAL A 33 -8.54 5.46 -4.90
C VAL A 33 -9.76 5.87 -4.07
N ALA A 34 -10.51 6.88 -4.51
CA ALA A 34 -11.70 7.33 -3.80
C ALA A 34 -12.75 6.20 -3.67
N ALA A 35 -12.93 5.39 -4.71
CA ALA A 35 -13.81 4.23 -4.64
C ALA A 35 -13.35 3.19 -3.60
N ARG A 36 -12.03 3.01 -3.43
CA ARG A 36 -11.47 2.10 -2.40
C ARG A 36 -11.59 2.68 -1.00
N ILE A 37 -11.46 3.99 -0.82
CA ILE A 37 -11.69 4.65 0.48
C ILE A 37 -13.10 4.34 0.98
N THR A 38 -14.12 4.50 0.12
CA THR A 38 -15.52 4.24 0.50
C THR A 38 -15.84 2.76 0.69
N ALA A 39 -15.16 1.88 -0.05
CA ALA A 39 -15.41 0.43 0.02
C ALA A 39 -14.64 -0.27 1.15
N PHE A 40 -13.65 0.40 1.75
CA PHE A 40 -12.79 -0.19 2.75
C PHE A 40 -13.47 -0.20 4.13
N GLU A 41 -13.46 -1.37 4.77
CA GLU A 41 -13.85 -1.54 6.16
C GLU A 41 -12.69 -2.12 6.96
N VAL A 42 -12.41 -1.51 8.12
CA VAL A 42 -11.42 -2.02 9.06
C VAL A 42 -11.95 -3.31 9.70
N PRO A 43 -11.20 -4.43 9.66
CA PRO A 43 -11.63 -5.66 10.31
C PRO A 43 -11.78 -5.48 11.81
N ARG A 44 -12.81 -6.09 12.38
CA ARG A 44 -13.02 -6.07 13.84
C ARG A 44 -12.12 -7.08 14.52
N THR A 45 -11.56 -6.69 15.66
CA THR A 45 -10.88 -7.61 16.58
C THR A 45 -11.89 -8.48 17.30
N GLY A 46 -11.41 -9.61 17.83
CA GLY A 46 -12.20 -10.46 18.71
C GLY A 46 -12.45 -9.79 20.06
N VAL A 47 -13.48 -10.25 20.78
CA VAL A 47 -13.69 -9.78 22.16
C VAL A 47 -12.58 -10.33 23.04
N GLU A 48 -11.97 -9.44 23.83
CA GLU A 48 -10.96 -9.80 24.84
C GLU A 48 -11.54 -9.65 26.24
N VAL A 49 -11.39 -10.69 27.04
CA VAL A 49 -11.73 -10.70 28.46
C VAL A 49 -10.44 -10.58 29.23
N VAL A 50 -10.29 -9.46 29.94
CA VAL A 50 -9.09 -9.13 30.74
C VAL A 50 -9.42 -9.15 32.24
N ASP A 51 -8.39 -9.32 33.06
CA ASP A 51 -8.50 -9.13 34.50
C ASP A 51 -8.48 -7.63 34.90
N ARG A 52 -8.56 -7.35 36.20
CA ARG A 52 -8.56 -5.96 36.72
C ARG A 52 -7.28 -5.17 36.44
N ASN A 53 -6.19 -5.87 36.09
CA ASN A 53 -4.89 -5.30 35.80
C ASN A 53 -4.60 -5.28 34.28
N GLY A 54 -5.56 -5.68 33.44
CA GLY A 54 -5.40 -5.75 31.99
C GLY A 54 -4.78 -7.05 31.47
N GLY A 55 -4.55 -8.05 32.33
CA GLY A 55 -4.03 -9.35 31.90
C GLY A 55 -5.08 -10.15 31.13
N LEU A 56 -4.74 -10.62 29.92
CA LEU A 56 -5.65 -11.41 29.09
C LEU A 56 -6.04 -12.73 29.78
N LEU A 57 -7.34 -12.93 30.00
CA LEU A 57 -7.92 -14.17 30.53
C LEU A 57 -8.46 -15.06 29.42
N ARG A 58 -9.07 -14.46 28.40
CA ARG A 58 -9.64 -15.16 27.24
C ARG A 58 -9.81 -14.21 26.06
N ALA A 59 -9.46 -14.67 24.87
CA ALA A 59 -9.85 -14.04 23.61
C ALA A 59 -10.92 -14.88 22.91
N PHE A 60 -11.75 -14.22 22.10
CA PHE A 60 -12.69 -14.84 21.17
C PHE A 60 -12.26 -14.55 19.73
N ALA A 61 -12.71 -15.38 18.79
CA ALA A 61 -12.50 -15.08 17.37
C ALA A 61 -13.34 -13.87 16.94
N SER A 62 -12.85 -13.16 15.92
CA SER A 62 -13.60 -12.14 15.19
C SER A 62 -14.86 -12.73 14.52
N ASP A 63 -15.73 -11.86 14.03
CA ASP A 63 -16.96 -12.20 13.29
C ASP A 63 -16.71 -13.10 12.05
N ASP A 64 -15.54 -12.97 11.43
CA ASP A 64 -15.08 -13.80 10.31
C ASP A 64 -14.37 -15.11 10.73
N GLY A 65 -14.40 -15.44 12.02
CA GLY A 65 -13.83 -16.67 12.58
C GLY A 65 -12.31 -16.68 12.72
N ARG A 66 -11.61 -15.56 12.44
CA ARG A 66 -10.17 -15.45 12.64
C ARG A 66 -9.85 -14.94 14.04
N TRP A 67 -8.74 -15.41 14.60
CA TRP A 67 -8.21 -14.90 15.85
C TRP A 67 -7.45 -13.61 15.59
N ARG A 68 -7.98 -12.48 16.07
CA ARG A 68 -7.31 -11.18 16.04
C ARG A 68 -7.42 -10.54 17.40
N LEU A 69 -6.26 -10.24 17.97
CA LEU A 69 -6.14 -9.48 19.19
C LEU A 69 -5.81 -8.04 18.82
N GLU A 70 -6.20 -7.11 19.67
CA GLU A 70 -5.79 -5.72 19.50
C GLU A 70 -4.30 -5.60 19.81
N ALA A 71 -3.52 -5.11 18.84
CA ALA A 71 -2.08 -4.94 18.98
C ALA A 71 -1.64 -3.63 18.34
N GLY A 72 -1.05 -2.76 19.15
CA GLY A 72 -0.35 -1.56 18.73
C GLY A 72 1.16 -1.73 18.74
N ALA A 73 1.87 -0.70 18.28
CA ALA A 73 3.32 -0.65 18.32
C ALA A 73 3.89 -0.76 19.74
N ASP A 74 3.14 -0.29 20.74
CA ASP A 74 3.53 -0.31 22.16
C ASP A 74 3.33 -1.69 22.81
N ASP A 75 2.57 -2.58 22.17
CA ASP A 75 2.27 -3.94 22.67
C ASP A 75 3.32 -4.98 22.21
N VAL A 76 4.24 -4.59 21.33
CA VAL A 76 5.26 -5.48 20.75
C VAL A 76 6.68 -5.10 21.18
N ASP A 77 7.59 -6.09 21.22
CA ASP A 77 9.01 -5.83 21.53
C ASP A 77 9.56 -4.78 20.55
N PRO A 78 10.11 -3.64 21.03
CA PRO A 78 10.66 -2.60 20.17
C PRO A 78 11.74 -3.11 19.19
N ARG A 79 12.45 -4.19 19.54
CA ARG A 79 13.43 -4.83 18.65
C ARG A 79 12.76 -5.56 17.49
N TYR A 80 11.63 -6.23 17.75
CA TYR A 80 10.83 -6.83 16.69
C TYR A 80 10.36 -5.75 15.72
N LEU A 81 9.82 -4.65 16.24
CA LEU A 81 9.34 -3.54 15.42
C LEU A 81 10.48 -2.91 14.59
N ALA A 82 11.64 -2.68 15.20
CA ALA A 82 12.81 -2.17 14.50
C ALA A 82 13.29 -3.10 13.38
N MET A 83 13.28 -4.42 13.62
CA MET A 83 13.64 -5.42 12.61
C MET A 83 12.62 -5.47 11.48
N LEU A 84 11.33 -5.48 11.81
CA LEU A 84 10.24 -5.49 10.84
C LEU A 84 10.37 -4.30 9.88
N LEU A 85 10.48 -3.08 10.42
CA LEU A 85 10.64 -1.88 9.61
C LEU A 85 11.95 -1.93 8.80
N ALA A 86 13.07 -2.35 9.39
CA ALA A 86 14.35 -2.39 8.67
C ALA A 86 14.34 -3.34 7.47
N TRP A 87 13.64 -4.48 7.58
CA TRP A 87 13.63 -5.53 6.56
C TRP A 87 12.49 -5.40 5.55
N GLU A 88 11.27 -5.09 6.01
CA GLU A 88 10.09 -5.03 5.15
C GLU A 88 9.91 -3.64 4.52
N ASP A 89 10.14 -2.57 5.29
CA ASP A 89 9.82 -1.22 4.85
C ASP A 89 10.59 -0.12 5.59
N LYS A 90 11.87 0.03 5.23
CA LYS A 90 12.81 0.93 5.94
C LYS A 90 12.35 2.39 5.96
N ARG A 91 11.50 2.79 5.01
CA ARG A 91 11.01 4.16 4.86
C ARG A 91 9.51 4.25 5.07
N PHE A 92 8.96 3.34 5.86
CA PHE A 92 7.55 3.28 6.19
C PHE A 92 6.97 4.65 6.57
N ALA A 93 7.70 5.45 7.37
CA ALA A 93 7.24 6.77 7.80
C ALA A 93 7.23 7.84 6.68
N ASP A 94 7.98 7.66 5.59
CA ASP A 94 8.28 8.71 4.61
C ASP A 94 7.39 8.68 3.36
N HIS A 95 6.66 7.59 3.10
CA HIS A 95 5.90 7.41 1.85
C HIS A 95 4.38 7.30 2.07
N GLY A 96 3.57 7.62 1.08
CA GLY A 96 2.11 7.48 1.12
C GLY A 96 1.61 6.15 0.56
N GLY A 97 2.04 5.03 1.15
CA GLY A 97 1.60 3.69 0.77
C GLY A 97 2.40 2.96 -0.27
N VAL A 98 3.01 3.66 -1.23
CA VAL A 98 3.99 3.08 -2.17
C VAL A 98 5.28 3.84 -2.03
N ASP A 99 6.40 3.11 -2.03
CA ASP A 99 7.72 3.70 -2.03
C ASP A 99 8.33 3.68 -3.45
N PRO A 100 8.40 4.83 -4.16
CA PRO A 100 8.94 4.89 -5.50
C PRO A 100 10.42 4.49 -5.57
N ARG A 101 11.24 4.78 -4.54
CA ARG A 101 12.66 4.41 -4.62
C ARG A 101 12.88 2.93 -4.32
N ALA A 102 12.08 2.31 -3.45
CA ALA A 102 12.13 0.86 -3.28
C ALA A 102 11.66 0.14 -4.54
N PHE A 103 10.59 0.66 -5.18
CA PHE A 103 10.07 0.11 -6.43
C PHE A 103 11.09 0.21 -7.58
N LEU A 104 11.72 1.39 -7.77
CA LEU A 104 12.74 1.59 -8.79
C LEU A 104 13.99 0.72 -8.53
N ARG A 105 14.42 0.61 -7.27
CA ARG A 105 15.53 -0.27 -6.88
C ARG A 105 15.22 -1.74 -7.21
N ALA A 106 14.06 -2.23 -6.82
CA ALA A 106 13.64 -3.62 -7.09
C ALA A 106 13.52 -3.90 -8.59
N ALA A 107 12.98 -2.95 -9.38
CA ALA A 107 12.91 -3.06 -10.82
C ALA A 107 14.31 -3.11 -11.47
N TRP A 108 15.22 -2.24 -11.01
CA TRP A 108 16.61 -2.20 -11.48
C TRP A 108 17.37 -3.50 -11.16
N GLU A 109 17.28 -3.99 -9.93
CA GLU A 109 17.89 -5.26 -9.52
C GLU A 109 17.34 -6.45 -10.31
N THR A 110 16.02 -6.49 -10.55
CA THR A 110 15.37 -7.55 -11.35
C THR A 110 15.86 -7.52 -12.80
N LEU A 111 16.01 -6.32 -13.38
CA LEU A 111 16.53 -6.17 -14.74
C LEU A 111 17.98 -6.67 -14.87
N LEU A 112 18.83 -6.32 -13.90
CA LEU A 112 20.24 -6.72 -13.89
C LEU A 112 20.40 -8.24 -13.72
N HIS A 113 19.64 -8.85 -12.82
CA HIS A 113 19.82 -10.27 -12.46
C HIS A 113 18.91 -11.23 -13.23
N ARG A 114 17.97 -10.70 -14.03
CA ARG A 114 16.97 -11.45 -14.82
C ARG A 114 16.07 -12.39 -14.01
N HIS A 115 16.00 -12.17 -12.70
CA HIS A 115 15.07 -12.81 -11.77
C HIS A 115 14.76 -11.83 -10.64
N ILE A 116 13.67 -12.05 -9.91
CA ILE A 116 13.26 -11.17 -8.82
C ILE A 116 14.26 -11.36 -7.66
N VAL A 117 15.01 -10.30 -7.33
CA VAL A 117 16.02 -10.32 -6.25
C VAL A 117 15.50 -9.69 -4.97
N SER A 118 14.69 -8.63 -5.07
CA SER A 118 14.11 -7.96 -3.91
C SER A 118 12.63 -7.61 -4.12
N GLY A 119 11.91 -7.51 -3.01
CA GLY A 119 10.54 -7.02 -2.97
C GLY A 119 10.51 -5.49 -3.06
N GLY A 120 9.55 -4.97 -3.82
CA GLY A 120 9.19 -3.54 -3.87
C GLY A 120 7.87 -3.23 -3.17
N SER A 121 7.35 -4.15 -2.34
CA SER A 121 6.11 -3.94 -1.57
C SER A 121 6.43 -3.21 -0.27
N THR A 122 5.63 -2.22 0.08
CA THR A 122 5.63 -1.56 1.41
C THR A 122 4.79 -2.36 2.40
N LEU A 123 4.89 -2.06 3.69
CA LEU A 123 3.99 -2.64 4.71
C LEU A 123 2.53 -2.30 4.41
N THR A 124 2.24 -1.07 3.99
CA THR A 124 0.87 -0.65 3.62
C THR A 124 0.32 -1.48 2.46
N MET A 125 1.13 -1.84 1.46
CA MET A 125 0.71 -2.74 0.38
C MET A 125 0.48 -4.17 0.86
N GLN A 126 1.23 -4.62 1.88
CA GLN A 126 0.99 -5.92 2.50
C GLN A 126 -0.32 -5.92 3.29
N VAL A 127 -0.61 -4.86 4.05
CA VAL A 127 -1.91 -4.65 4.70
C VAL A 127 -3.03 -4.68 3.68
N ALA A 128 -2.92 -3.90 2.59
CA ALA A 128 -3.88 -3.91 1.49
C ALA A 128 -4.12 -5.31 0.91
N ARG A 129 -3.05 -6.11 0.74
CA ARG A 129 -3.14 -7.49 0.28
C ARG A 129 -3.91 -8.39 1.26
N MET A 130 -3.61 -8.29 2.55
CA MET A 130 -4.23 -9.11 3.59
C MET A 130 -5.71 -8.79 3.75
N LEU A 131 -6.05 -7.50 3.78
CA LEU A 131 -7.43 -7.03 3.91
C LEU A 131 -8.27 -7.38 2.69
N GLY A 132 -7.71 -7.25 1.48
CA GLY A 132 -8.40 -7.58 0.23
C GLY A 132 -8.38 -9.07 -0.15
N GLY A 133 -7.70 -9.93 0.62
CA GLY A 133 -7.52 -11.35 0.25
C GLY A 133 -6.85 -11.54 -1.12
N LEU A 134 -5.95 -10.64 -1.50
CA LEU A 134 -5.43 -10.55 -2.86
C LEU A 134 -4.35 -11.62 -3.12
N PRO A 135 -4.37 -12.31 -4.28
CA PRO A 135 -3.39 -13.35 -4.59
C PRO A 135 -1.99 -12.77 -4.82
N THR A 136 -0.97 -13.58 -4.53
CA THR A 136 0.43 -13.25 -4.83
C THR A 136 0.78 -13.54 -6.29
N GLY A 137 1.71 -12.77 -6.87
CA GLY A 137 2.23 -13.02 -8.23
C GLY A 137 1.37 -12.50 -9.39
N SER A 138 0.18 -11.95 -9.12
CA SER A 138 -0.66 -11.31 -10.13
C SER A 138 -0.38 -9.80 -10.24
N LEU A 139 -0.09 -9.32 -11.45
CA LEU A 139 0.10 -7.89 -11.73
C LEU A 139 -1.18 -7.08 -11.47
N ALA A 140 -2.35 -7.65 -11.77
CA ALA A 140 -3.63 -7.02 -11.48
C ALA A 140 -3.84 -6.88 -9.96
N ALA A 141 -3.56 -7.95 -9.20
CA ALA A 141 -3.61 -7.91 -7.74
C ALA A 141 -2.58 -6.92 -7.16
N LYS A 142 -1.42 -6.76 -7.81
CA LYS A 142 -0.41 -5.77 -7.43
C LYS A 142 -0.90 -4.34 -7.65
N GLY A 143 -1.58 -4.08 -8.77
CA GLY A 143 -2.24 -2.79 -9.03
C GLY A 143 -3.32 -2.49 -7.98
N GLU A 144 -4.09 -3.50 -7.59
CA GLU A 144 -5.09 -3.37 -6.53
C GLU A 144 -4.45 -3.04 -5.17
N GLN A 145 -3.35 -3.70 -4.82
CA GLN A 145 -2.58 -3.37 -3.61
C GLN A 145 -2.11 -1.92 -3.61
N VAL A 146 -1.68 -1.37 -4.75
CA VAL A 146 -1.28 0.04 -4.85
C VAL A 146 -2.46 0.97 -4.58
N LEU A 147 -3.60 0.72 -5.23
CA LEU A 147 -4.80 1.56 -5.06
C LEU A 147 -5.30 1.55 -3.62
N VAL A 148 -5.41 0.36 -3.02
CA VAL A 148 -5.85 0.20 -1.62
C VAL A 148 -4.81 0.78 -0.66
N ALA A 149 -3.51 0.60 -0.89
CA ALA A 149 -2.49 1.17 -0.02
C ALA A 149 -2.53 2.70 0.01
N VAL A 150 -2.71 3.33 -1.15
CA VAL A 150 -2.87 4.80 -1.23
C VAL A 150 -4.19 5.24 -0.58
N ALA A 151 -5.26 4.46 -0.70
CA ALA A 151 -6.51 4.73 0.00
C ALA A 151 -6.32 4.69 1.52
N LEU A 152 -5.69 3.63 2.05
CA LEU A 152 -5.41 3.47 3.48
C LEU A 152 -4.60 4.65 4.04
N GLU A 153 -3.57 5.10 3.33
CA GLU A 153 -2.70 6.21 3.77
C GLU A 153 -3.36 7.58 3.75
N ARG A 154 -4.50 7.70 3.06
CA ARG A 154 -5.31 8.91 3.08
C ARG A 154 -6.33 8.92 4.20
N THR A 155 -6.66 7.75 4.75
CA THR A 155 -7.70 7.60 5.77
C THR A 155 -7.14 7.26 7.15
N LEU A 156 -5.97 6.64 7.21
CA LEU A 156 -5.34 6.12 8.43
C LEU A 156 -3.95 6.72 8.59
N SER A 157 -3.57 6.92 9.84
CA SER A 157 -2.21 7.24 10.25
C SER A 157 -1.27 6.04 10.11
N LYS A 158 0.04 6.31 10.11
CA LYS A 158 1.07 5.25 10.10
C LYS A 158 0.95 4.28 11.28
N ALA A 159 0.56 4.78 12.45
CA ALA A 159 0.36 3.95 13.64
C ALA A 159 -0.82 2.99 13.45
N GLU A 160 -1.94 3.47 12.91
CA GLU A 160 -3.12 2.63 12.61
C GLU A 160 -2.80 1.60 11.52
N ILE A 161 -2.10 1.99 10.45
CA ILE A 161 -1.69 1.05 9.39
C ILE A 161 -0.76 -0.03 9.95
N LEU A 162 0.17 0.35 10.83
CA LEU A 162 1.07 -0.60 11.47
C LEU A 162 0.31 -1.54 12.41
N SER A 163 -0.67 -1.03 13.16
CA SER A 163 -1.55 -1.86 13.99
C SER A 163 -2.38 -2.84 13.16
N LEU A 164 -2.84 -2.47 11.96
CA LEU A 164 -3.51 -3.40 11.03
C LEU A 164 -2.58 -4.47 10.46
N TYR A 165 -1.27 -4.25 10.47
CA TYR A 165 -0.29 -5.22 10.02
C TYR A 165 0.03 -6.25 11.10
N LEU A 166 0.11 -5.80 12.36
CA LEU A 166 0.41 -6.60 13.54
C LEU A 166 -0.76 -7.53 13.88
#